data_AF-A0A8J5RNM2-F1
#
_entry.id   AF-A0A8J5RNM2-F1
#
_cell.length_a   1.000
_cell.length_b   1.000
_cell.length_c   1.000
_cell.angle_alpha   90.00
_cell.angle_beta   90.00
_cell.angle_gamma   90.00
#
_symmetry.space_group_name_H-M   'P 1'
#
loop_
_entity.id
_entity.type
_entity.pdbx_description
1 polymer ?
#
loop_
_entity_poly.entity_id
_entity_poly.type
_entity_poly.pdbx_seq_one_letter_code
_entity_poly.pdbx_strand_id
1 'polypeptide(L)'
;MDSSDPLNGIDKENTDILMYCTGGIRCDVYSTILRNKGFENLYTLKGGVSNYLKNEGSAGWVGNLFVFDGRLSLPPATYKPVAGAAVAADDNDDDDKGSRSSSELGRCYACGSDVVELRHRNCANIDCNKLYLCCGWCVEELRGCCCGGCTTAPRLRPLLPAHQRYQKWHLYRHLDQGTPSSSSSVQAHA
;
A
#
# COMPACT_ATOMS: atom_id res chain seq x y z
N MET A 1 -5.51 32.77 -7.64
CA MET A 1 -5.83 31.40 -7.19
C MET A 1 -5.16 30.45 -8.15
N ASP A 2 -4.48 29.42 -7.62
CA ASP A 2 -3.75 28.44 -8.41
C ASP A 2 -4.73 27.53 -9.14
N SER A 3 -4.78 27.58 -10.47
CA SER A 3 -5.69 26.78 -11.30
C SER A 3 -5.39 25.28 -11.24
N SER A 4 -4.26 24.88 -10.66
CA SER A 4 -3.88 23.48 -10.47
C SER A 4 -4.39 22.86 -9.16
N ASP A 5 -4.98 23.66 -8.24
CA ASP A 5 -5.51 23.14 -6.99
C ASP A 5 -6.72 22.22 -7.26
N PRO A 6 -6.64 20.92 -6.97
CA PRO A 6 -7.73 19.98 -7.20
C PRO A 6 -8.97 20.27 -6.36
N LEU A 7 -8.88 21.14 -5.35
CA LEU A 7 -10.00 21.54 -4.49
C LEU A 7 -10.71 22.81 -4.99
N ASN A 8 -10.32 23.36 -6.14
CA ASN A 8 -11.03 24.49 -6.74
C ASN A 8 -12.45 24.09 -7.16
N GLY A 9 -13.42 24.95 -6.85
CA GLY A 9 -14.83 24.74 -7.22
C GLY A 9 -15.61 23.81 -6.28
N ILE A 10 -14.97 23.27 -5.24
CA ILE A 10 -15.68 22.55 -4.17
C ILE A 10 -16.40 23.55 -3.26
N ASP A 11 -17.65 23.26 -2.92
CA ASP A 11 -18.41 24.01 -1.91
C ASP A 11 -17.79 23.79 -0.52
N LYS A 12 -17.12 24.81 0.00
CA LYS A 12 -16.30 24.67 1.22
C LYS A 12 -17.12 24.72 2.50
N GLU A 13 -18.32 25.27 2.44
CA GLU A 13 -19.22 25.46 3.59
C GLU A 13 -20.00 24.18 3.87
N ASN A 14 -20.44 23.48 2.82
CA ASN A 14 -21.29 22.29 2.95
C ASN A 14 -20.56 20.95 2.74
N THR A 15 -19.31 20.95 2.29
CA THR A 15 -18.57 19.69 2.09
C THR A 15 -18.00 19.18 3.41
N ASP A 16 -18.49 18.02 3.84
CA ASP A 16 -17.91 17.26 4.95
C ASP A 16 -16.60 16.59 4.53
N ILE A 17 -15.52 16.86 5.27
CA ILE A 17 -14.21 16.26 5.04
C ILE A 17 -13.80 15.46 6.27
N LEU A 18 -13.79 14.13 6.14
CA LEU A 18 -13.20 13.23 7.11
C LEU A 18 -11.74 12.91 6.74
N MET A 19 -10.82 13.24 7.64
CA MET A 19 -9.40 12.93 7.51
C MET A 19 -8.95 11.89 8.52
N TYR A 20 -8.06 11.00 8.08
CA TYR A 20 -7.34 10.10 8.96
C TYR A 20 -5.91 9.89 8.48
N CYS A 21 -5.03 9.55 9.43
CA CYS A 21 -3.69 9.06 9.16
C CYS A 21 -3.31 8.07 10.26
N THR A 22 -2.11 7.46 10.19
CA THR A 22 -1.68 6.42 11.15
C THR A 22 -1.87 6.84 12.62
N GLY A 23 -1.45 8.05 12.99
CA GLY A 23 -1.45 8.53 14.38
C GLY A 23 -2.11 9.89 14.62
N GLY A 24 -2.83 10.44 13.66
CA GLY A 24 -3.55 11.73 13.80
C GLY A 24 -2.74 12.98 13.44
N ILE A 25 -1.43 13.04 13.72
CA ILE A 25 -0.64 14.28 13.61
C ILE A 25 -0.68 14.97 12.23
N ARG A 26 -0.74 14.21 11.13
CA ARG A 26 -0.87 14.80 9.78
C ARG A 26 -2.24 15.47 9.62
N CYS A 27 -3.28 14.85 10.14
CA CYS A 27 -4.63 15.41 10.09
C CYS A 27 -4.72 16.71 10.86
N ASP A 28 -4.03 16.83 12.00
CA ASP A 28 -3.97 18.10 12.75
C ASP A 28 -3.39 19.21 11.88
N VAL A 29 -2.24 18.96 11.24
CA VAL A 29 -1.59 19.92 10.33
C VAL A 29 -2.46 20.26 9.12
N TYR A 30 -2.99 19.25 8.42
CA TYR A 30 -3.81 19.47 7.23
C TYR A 30 -5.16 20.11 7.57
N SER A 31 -5.71 19.90 8.76
CA SER A 31 -6.93 20.58 9.20
C SER A 31 -6.74 22.08 9.26
N THR A 32 -5.60 22.57 9.75
CA THR A 32 -5.27 24.01 9.75
C THR A 32 -5.17 24.55 8.32
N ILE A 33 -4.53 23.80 7.41
CA ILE A 33 -4.41 24.20 6.00
C ILE A 33 -5.79 24.29 5.34
N LEU A 34 -6.66 23.31 5.54
CA LEU A 34 -8.01 23.30 4.96
C LEU A 34 -8.91 24.38 5.55
N ARG A 35 -8.83 24.65 6.87
CA ARG A 35 -9.53 25.79 7.49
C ARG A 35 -9.09 27.11 6.87
N ASN A 36 -7.79 27.32 6.69
CA ASN A 36 -7.27 28.53 6.03
C ASN A 36 -7.72 28.65 4.56
N LYS A 37 -8.05 27.52 3.91
CA LYS A 37 -8.64 27.51 2.57
C LYS A 37 -10.16 27.76 2.57
N GLY A 38 -10.80 27.80 3.73
CA GLY A 38 -12.23 28.10 3.91
C GLY A 38 -13.13 26.89 4.15
N PHE A 39 -12.58 25.69 4.36
CA PHE A 39 -13.40 24.52 4.71
C PHE A 39 -13.81 24.54 6.18
N GLU A 40 -15.10 24.39 6.44
CA GLU A 40 -15.66 24.47 7.80
C GLU A 40 -15.86 23.09 8.44
N ASN A 41 -16.45 22.15 7.68
CA ASN A 41 -16.82 20.82 8.17
C ASN A 41 -15.65 19.84 8.09
N LEU A 42 -14.69 20.00 9.00
CA LEU A 42 -13.51 19.15 9.08
C LEU A 42 -13.59 18.19 10.26
N TYR A 43 -13.58 16.90 9.96
CA TYR A 43 -13.59 15.81 10.93
C TYR A 43 -12.27 15.07 10.89
N THR A 44 -11.73 14.73 12.06
CA THR A 44 -10.48 13.97 12.17
C THR A 44 -10.67 12.77 13.06
N LEU A 45 -10.17 11.62 12.62
CA LEU A 45 -10.13 10.43 13.46
C LEU A 45 -9.17 10.65 14.65
N LYS A 46 -9.72 10.80 15.86
CA LYS A 46 -8.95 11.09 17.07
C LYS A 46 -7.92 9.99 17.34
N GLY A 47 -6.63 10.37 17.39
CA GLY A 47 -5.51 9.44 17.55
C GLY A 47 -5.18 8.60 16.31
N GLY A 48 -5.83 8.89 15.17
CA GLY A 48 -5.63 8.20 13.90
C GLY A 48 -6.08 6.75 13.89
N VAL A 49 -5.70 6.05 12.82
CA VAL A 49 -6.07 4.65 12.59
C VAL A 49 -5.54 3.75 13.71
N SER A 50 -4.36 4.04 14.26
CA SER A 50 -3.82 3.26 15.37
C SER A 50 -4.70 3.28 16.62
N ASN A 51 -5.36 4.40 16.92
CA ASN A 51 -6.31 4.48 18.03
C ASN A 51 -7.65 3.81 17.68
N TYR A 52 -8.10 3.95 16.44
CA TYR A 52 -9.27 3.24 15.94
C TYR A 52 -9.13 1.72 16.07
N LEU A 53 -8.04 1.14 15.56
CA LEU A 53 -7.81 -0.30 15.63
C LEU A 53 -7.70 -0.82 17.08
N LYS A 54 -7.20 0.01 18.02
CA LYS A 54 -7.16 -0.34 19.45
C LYS A 54 -8.56 -0.44 20.06
N ASN A 55 -9.47 0.47 19.69
CA ASN A 55 -10.80 0.57 20.31
C ASN A 55 -11.83 -0.30 19.59
N GLU A 56 -11.85 -0.27 18.25
CA GLU A 56 -12.86 -0.93 17.41
C GLU A 56 -12.38 -2.27 16.83
N GLY A 57 -11.07 -2.55 16.85
CA GLY A 57 -10.50 -3.72 16.18
C GLY A 57 -10.48 -3.54 14.66
N SER A 58 -10.69 -4.63 13.91
CA SER A 58 -10.69 -4.63 12.44
C SER A 58 -12.03 -4.22 11.80
N ALA A 59 -13.04 -3.87 12.60
CA ALA A 59 -14.37 -3.50 12.08
C ALA A 59 -14.22 -2.42 10.99
N GLY A 60 -14.79 -2.63 9.80
CA GLY A 60 -14.72 -1.66 8.70
C GLY A 60 -13.32 -1.33 8.15
N TRP A 61 -12.26 -2.00 8.62
CA TRP A 61 -10.88 -1.80 8.17
C TRP A 61 -10.41 -3.00 7.34
N VAL A 62 -9.80 -2.71 6.18
CA VAL A 62 -9.28 -3.74 5.27
C VAL A 62 -7.75 -3.66 5.18
N GLY A 63 -7.08 -4.80 5.39
CA GLY A 63 -5.62 -4.94 5.27
C GLY A 63 -4.83 -4.49 6.49
N ASN A 64 -3.54 -4.19 6.29
CA ASN A 64 -2.59 -3.87 7.37
C ASN A 64 -2.31 -2.37 7.47
N LEU A 65 -2.11 -1.87 8.70
CA LEU A 65 -1.77 -0.47 8.93
C LEU A 65 -0.28 -0.24 8.69
N PHE A 66 0.06 0.61 7.71
CA PHE A 66 1.45 1.02 7.45
C PHE A 66 2.04 1.81 8.63
N VAL A 67 3.26 1.46 9.01
CA VAL A 67 4.04 2.12 10.08
C VAL A 67 5.44 2.48 9.58
N PHE A 68 5.97 3.61 10.05
CA PHE A 68 7.21 4.22 9.55
C PHE A 68 8.44 3.73 10.33
N ASP A 69 8.57 2.41 10.51
CA ASP A 69 9.72 1.77 11.15
C ASP A 69 10.00 0.39 10.54
N GLY A 70 10.92 -0.37 11.13
CA GLY A 70 11.33 -1.68 10.62
C GLY A 70 10.21 -2.72 10.49
N ARG A 71 9.04 -2.49 11.11
CA ARG A 71 7.88 -3.38 11.02
C ARG A 71 7.10 -3.20 9.72
N LEU A 72 7.25 -2.05 9.04
CA LEU A 72 6.62 -1.66 7.76
C LEU A 72 5.08 -1.60 7.76
N SER A 73 4.40 -2.65 8.22
CA SER A 73 2.95 -2.68 8.42
C SER A 73 2.55 -3.66 9.50
N LEU A 74 1.50 -3.35 10.24
CA LEU A 74 0.99 -4.18 11.32
C LEU A 74 -0.47 -4.60 11.05
N PRO A 75 -0.83 -5.87 11.30
CA PRO A 75 -2.20 -6.31 11.20
C PRO A 75 -3.06 -5.70 12.32
N PRO A 76 -4.39 -5.56 12.13
CA PRO A 76 -5.31 -5.07 13.16
C PRO A 76 -5.19 -5.80 14.50
N ALA A 77 -4.93 -7.12 14.47
CA ALA A 77 -4.76 -7.94 15.66
C ALA A 77 -3.61 -7.48 16.59
N THR A 78 -2.61 -6.76 16.07
CA THR A 78 -1.55 -6.15 16.89
C THR A 78 -2.07 -5.05 17.81
N TYR A 79 -3.16 -4.38 17.45
CA TYR A 79 -3.73 -3.25 18.20
C TYR A 79 -4.83 -3.68 19.18
N LYS A 80 -5.63 -4.67 18.80
CA LYS A 80 -6.66 -5.27 19.64
C LYS A 80 -6.67 -6.78 19.40
N PRO A 81 -5.98 -7.56 20.24
CA PRO A 81 -5.98 -9.02 20.12
C PRO A 81 -7.40 -9.54 20.32
N VAL A 82 -7.88 -10.36 19.38
CA VAL A 82 -9.09 -11.16 19.58
C VAL A 82 -8.76 -12.32 20.50
N ALA A 83 -9.53 -12.50 21.57
CA ALA A 83 -9.35 -13.61 22.50
C ALA A 83 -9.48 -14.95 21.74
N GLY A 84 -8.36 -15.66 21.59
CA GLY A 84 -8.28 -16.94 20.86
C GLY A 84 -7.40 -16.94 19.60
N ALA A 85 -6.93 -15.78 19.12
CA ALA A 85 -5.99 -15.73 18.01
C ALA A 85 -4.54 -15.78 18.52
N ALA A 86 -3.94 -16.97 18.52
CA ALA A 86 -2.50 -17.10 18.66
C ALA A 86 -1.80 -16.35 17.51
N VAL A 87 -0.73 -15.63 17.84
CA VAL A 87 0.14 -14.94 16.89
C VAL A 87 0.84 -15.96 15.99
N ALA A 88 0.20 -16.32 14.89
CA ALA A 88 0.89 -16.88 13.73
C ALA A 88 1.39 -15.69 12.90
N ALA A 89 2.72 -15.52 12.86
CA ALA A 89 3.34 -14.88 11.72
C ALA A 89 3.16 -15.85 10.55
N ASP A 90 2.04 -15.73 9.86
CA ASP A 90 1.73 -16.58 8.72
C ASP A 90 1.42 -15.69 7.53
N ASP A 91 2.17 -15.93 6.46
CA ASP A 91 1.89 -15.52 5.08
C ASP A 91 0.63 -16.26 4.58
N ASN A 92 -0.49 -16.11 5.28
CA ASN A 92 -1.76 -16.69 4.88
C ASN A 92 -2.69 -15.56 4.42
N ASP A 93 -2.86 -15.48 3.10
CA ASP A 93 -4.04 -14.94 2.43
C ASP A 93 -5.28 -15.63 3.02
N ASP A 94 -5.86 -15.06 4.07
CA ASP A 94 -7.15 -15.49 4.60
C ASP A 94 -8.25 -14.72 3.85
N ASP A 95 -8.91 -15.44 2.96
CA ASP A 95 -10.10 -15.04 2.21
C ASP A 95 -11.24 -14.65 3.18
N ASP A 96 -11.26 -13.39 3.63
CA ASP A 96 -12.46 -12.81 4.22
C ASP A 96 -13.51 -12.62 3.11
N LYS A 97 -14.40 -13.62 2.97
CA LYS A 97 -15.63 -13.59 2.18
C LYS A 97 -16.64 -12.60 2.77
N GLY A 98 -16.25 -11.33 2.86
CA GLY A 98 -17.13 -10.19 3.07
C GLY A 98 -17.66 -9.69 1.73
N SER A 99 -18.76 -10.29 1.26
CA SER A 99 -19.53 -9.86 0.08
C SER A 99 -19.82 -8.35 0.09
N ARG A 100 -19.04 -7.56 -0.66
CA ARG A 100 -19.43 -6.25 -1.19
C ARG A 100 -19.03 -6.16 -2.65
N SER A 101 -20.03 -5.84 -3.48
CA SER A 101 -19.95 -5.66 -4.94
C SER A 101 -18.67 -4.92 -5.34
N SER A 102 -17.72 -5.65 -5.90
CA SER A 102 -16.49 -5.08 -6.44
C SER A 102 -16.81 -4.37 -7.74
N SER A 103 -16.80 -3.04 -7.71
CA SER A 103 -16.59 -2.25 -8.90
C SER A 103 -15.69 -1.08 -8.50
N GLU A 104 -14.41 -1.23 -8.84
CA GLU A 104 -13.38 -0.18 -8.86
C GLU A 104 -12.83 0.25 -7.47
N LEU A 105 -11.83 -0.50 -6.95
CA LEU A 105 -11.02 -0.03 -5.81
C LEU A 105 -10.02 1.05 -6.22
N GLY A 106 -9.64 1.09 -7.51
CA GLY A 106 -8.71 2.04 -8.09
C GLY A 106 -8.24 1.57 -9.46
N ARG A 107 -7.39 2.37 -10.10
CA ARG A 107 -6.81 2.05 -11.41
C ARG A 107 -5.33 1.73 -11.32
N CYS A 108 -4.91 0.72 -12.07
CA CYS A 108 -3.51 0.38 -12.27
C CYS A 108 -2.79 1.59 -12.86
N TYR A 109 -1.71 2.02 -12.23
CA TYR A 109 -0.91 3.14 -12.70
C TYR A 109 -0.26 2.89 -14.08
N ALA A 110 0.05 1.62 -14.39
CA ALA A 110 0.76 1.25 -15.61
C ALA A 110 -0.16 1.11 -16.83
N CYS A 111 -1.29 0.40 -16.69
CA CYS A 111 -2.19 0.12 -17.81
C CYS A 111 -3.58 0.78 -17.71
N GLY A 112 -3.90 1.42 -16.59
CA GLY A 112 -5.21 2.04 -16.35
C GLY A 112 -6.36 1.09 -16.04
N SER A 113 -6.15 -0.23 -16.09
CA SER A 113 -7.18 -1.21 -15.76
C SER A 113 -7.61 -1.10 -14.31
N ASP A 114 -8.86 -1.43 -14.02
CA ASP A 114 -9.33 -1.50 -12.63
C ASP A 114 -8.56 -2.58 -11.87
N VAL A 115 -8.27 -2.29 -10.61
CA VAL A 115 -7.70 -3.28 -9.70
C VAL A 115 -8.79 -3.86 -8.82
N VAL A 116 -8.76 -5.17 -8.69
CA VAL A 116 -9.63 -5.92 -7.76
C VAL A 116 -9.10 -5.89 -6.32
N GLU A 117 -7.84 -5.46 -6.14
CA GLU A 117 -7.18 -5.39 -4.84
C GLU A 117 -6.21 -4.19 -4.79
N LEU A 118 -6.13 -3.53 -3.62
CA LEU A 118 -5.28 -2.35 -3.41
C LEU A 118 -3.80 -2.71 -3.19
N ARG A 119 -3.10 -3.10 -4.26
CA ARG A 119 -1.67 -3.47 -4.22
C ARG A 119 -0.74 -2.28 -4.51
N HIS A 120 -0.47 -1.48 -3.47
CA HIS A 120 0.54 -0.44 -3.53
C HIS A 120 1.94 -1.03 -3.34
N ARG A 121 2.86 -0.70 -4.26
CA ARG A 121 4.26 -1.16 -4.22
C ARG A 121 5.21 -0.02 -4.56
N ASN A 122 6.41 -0.03 -4.00
CA ASN A 122 7.47 0.87 -4.44
C ASN A 122 8.08 0.33 -5.73
N CYS A 123 8.50 1.21 -6.63
CA CYS A 123 9.24 0.83 -7.85
C CYS A 123 10.50 0.03 -7.47
N ALA A 124 10.75 -1.07 -8.17
CA ALA A 124 11.93 -1.92 -7.98
C ALA A 124 13.23 -1.15 -8.20
N ASN A 125 13.23 -0.16 -9.09
CA ASN A 125 14.32 0.81 -9.20
C ASN A 125 14.44 1.61 -7.90
N ILE A 126 15.53 1.38 -7.16
CA ILE A 126 15.79 1.99 -5.85
C ILE A 126 15.91 3.51 -5.96
N ASP A 127 16.43 4.01 -7.08
CA ASP A 127 16.61 5.44 -7.31
C ASP A 127 15.28 6.14 -7.64
N CYS A 128 14.33 5.42 -8.25
CA CYS A 128 12.97 5.91 -8.45
C CYS A 128 12.13 5.82 -7.18
N ASN A 129 12.06 4.62 -6.58
CA ASN A 129 11.31 4.27 -5.37
C ASN A 129 9.84 4.75 -5.30
N LYS A 130 9.24 5.17 -6.41
CA LYS A 130 7.87 5.69 -6.47
C LYS A 130 6.90 4.65 -5.91
N LEU A 131 6.04 5.05 -4.98
CA LEU A 131 4.92 4.23 -4.53
C LEU A 131 3.77 4.36 -5.54
N TYR A 132 3.27 3.23 -6.06
CA TYR A 132 2.21 3.21 -7.08
C TYR A 132 1.30 2.00 -6.92
N LEU A 133 0.06 2.13 -7.36
CA LEU A 133 -0.93 1.06 -7.43
C LEU A 133 -0.78 0.31 -8.75
N CYS A 134 -0.72 -1.02 -8.73
CA CYS A 134 -0.47 -1.79 -9.94
C CYS A 134 -1.13 -3.17 -9.91
N CYS A 135 -1.77 -3.57 -11.01
CA CYS A 135 -2.35 -4.91 -11.17
C CYS A 135 -1.26 -5.99 -11.20
N GLY A 136 -1.63 -7.25 -10.92
CA GLY A 136 -0.68 -8.37 -10.89
C GLY A 136 0.09 -8.52 -12.20
N TRP A 137 -0.61 -8.48 -13.34
CA TRP A 137 -0.02 -8.59 -14.67
C TRP A 137 1.07 -7.53 -14.94
N CYS A 138 0.77 -6.24 -14.71
CA CYS A 138 1.77 -5.18 -14.92
C CYS A 138 2.95 -5.27 -13.97
N VAL A 139 2.78 -5.83 -12.76
CA VAL A 139 3.89 -6.03 -11.83
C VAL A 139 4.85 -7.11 -12.33
N GLU A 140 4.34 -8.19 -12.90
CA GLU A 140 5.17 -9.21 -13.53
C GLU A 140 5.86 -8.66 -14.78
N GLU A 141 5.10 -8.06 -15.69
CA GLU A 141 5.60 -7.51 -16.97
C GLU A 141 6.68 -6.44 -16.75
N LEU A 142 6.47 -5.53 -15.80
CA LEU A 142 7.42 -4.47 -15.47
C LEU A 142 8.44 -4.89 -14.41
N ARG A 143 8.49 -6.17 -14.01
CA ARG A 143 9.43 -6.69 -13.01
C ARG A 143 9.45 -5.85 -11.71
N GLY A 144 8.27 -5.43 -11.25
CA GLY A 144 8.09 -4.58 -10.07
C GLY A 144 8.44 -3.09 -10.27
N CYS A 145 8.72 -2.65 -11.49
CA CYS A 145 8.98 -1.24 -11.82
C CYS A 145 7.69 -0.47 -12.19
N CYS A 146 7.70 0.85 -11.99
CA CYS A 146 6.56 1.69 -12.34
C CYS A 146 6.42 1.97 -13.84
N CYS A 147 7.46 1.72 -14.64
CA CYS A 147 7.48 1.93 -16.08
C CYS A 147 8.65 1.17 -16.73
N GLY A 148 8.61 1.03 -18.06
CA GLY A 148 9.66 0.36 -18.84
C GLY A 148 11.05 0.98 -18.65
N GLY A 149 11.18 2.31 -18.55
CA GLY A 149 12.48 2.95 -18.33
C GLY A 149 13.14 2.61 -16.98
N CYS A 150 12.35 2.18 -15.99
CA CYS A 150 12.90 1.74 -14.71
C CYS A 150 13.40 0.30 -14.74
N THR A 151 12.97 -0.54 -15.69
CA THR A 151 13.32 -1.98 -15.71
C THR A 151 14.79 -2.25 -16.07
N THR A 152 15.49 -1.23 -16.58
CA THR A 152 16.91 -1.29 -16.95
C THR A 152 17.79 -0.48 -16.00
N ALA A 153 17.26 -0.02 -14.86
CA ALA A 153 18.03 0.74 -13.90
C ALA A 153 19.18 -0.09 -13.30
N PRO A 154 20.31 0.53 -12.93
CA PRO A 154 21.46 -0.20 -12.38
C PRO A 154 21.17 -0.82 -11.00
N ARG A 155 20.23 -0.23 -10.25
CA ARG A 155 19.89 -0.67 -8.89
C ARG A 155 18.44 -1.13 -8.81
N LEU A 156 18.24 -2.41 -9.10
CA LEU A 156 16.94 -3.06 -9.05
C LEU A 156 16.80 -3.97 -7.83
N ARG A 157 15.64 -3.89 -7.20
CA ARG A 157 15.19 -4.92 -6.25
C ARG A 157 14.56 -6.09 -7.03
N PRO A 158 14.57 -7.32 -6.48
CA PRO A 158 13.93 -8.46 -7.14
C PRO A 158 12.42 -8.25 -7.29
N LEU A 159 11.77 -8.97 -8.21
CA LEU A 159 10.32 -9.07 -8.20
C LEU A 159 9.90 -9.85 -6.95
N LEU A 160 9.03 -9.25 -6.12
CA LEU A 160 8.52 -9.91 -4.92
C LEU A 160 7.16 -10.56 -5.19
N PRO A 161 6.91 -11.78 -4.67
CA PRO A 161 5.61 -12.43 -4.77
C PRO A 161 4.49 -11.64 -4.08
N ALA A 162 3.29 -11.71 -4.68
CA ALA A 162 2.01 -11.34 -4.05
C ALA A 162 2.01 -10.03 -3.25
N HIS A 163 1.90 -10.13 -1.91
CA HIS A 163 1.76 -9.01 -0.96
C HIS A 163 3.09 -8.59 -0.32
N GLN A 164 4.20 -9.23 -0.67
CA GLN A 164 5.49 -8.94 -0.06
C GLN A 164 5.96 -7.52 -0.42
N ARG A 165 6.60 -6.88 0.55
CA ARG A 165 7.13 -5.51 0.41
C ARG A 165 8.65 -5.52 0.44
N TYR A 166 9.22 -4.52 -0.22
CA TYR A 166 10.65 -4.32 -0.19
C TYR A 166 11.15 -4.03 1.22
N GLN A 167 12.15 -4.79 1.62
CA GLN A 167 12.91 -4.62 2.83
C GLN A 167 13.98 -3.52 2.65
N LYS A 168 14.85 -3.35 3.65
CA LYS A 168 15.92 -2.36 3.60
C LYS A 168 16.89 -2.69 2.46
N TRP A 169 17.32 -1.66 1.74
CA TRP A 169 18.09 -1.80 0.49
C TRP A 169 19.36 -2.66 0.62
N HIS A 170 20.03 -2.63 1.77
CA HIS A 170 21.29 -3.37 1.97
C HIS A 170 21.12 -4.89 1.86
N LEU A 171 19.88 -5.39 2.05
CA LEU A 171 19.54 -6.80 1.88
C LEU A 171 19.51 -7.23 0.41
N TYR A 172 19.41 -6.28 -0.51
CA TYR A 172 19.35 -6.52 -1.95
C TYR A 172 20.68 -6.24 -2.68
N ARG A 173 21.67 -5.63 -2.00
CA ARG A 173 22.94 -5.19 -2.60
C ARG A 173 23.74 -6.33 -3.25
N HIS A 174 23.54 -7.55 -2.77
CA HIS A 174 24.31 -8.73 -3.18
C HIS A 174 23.53 -9.68 -4.09
N LEU A 175 22.29 -9.33 -4.45
CA LEU A 175 21.48 -10.10 -5.39
C LEU A 175 21.79 -9.64 -6.81
N ASP A 176 22.99 -9.92 -7.31
CA ASP A 176 23.36 -9.55 -8.67
C ASP A 176 22.67 -10.48 -9.70
N GLN A 177 21.80 -9.85 -10.49
CA GLN A 177 21.71 -9.95 -11.95
C GLN A 177 21.69 -11.35 -12.58
N GLY A 178 20.47 -11.91 -12.69
CA GLY A 178 20.04 -12.76 -13.80
C GLY A 178 21.03 -13.80 -14.34
N THR A 179 21.07 -14.98 -13.72
CA THR A 179 21.25 -16.22 -14.48
C THR A 179 19.87 -16.79 -14.81
N PRO A 180 19.51 -17.03 -16.08
CA PRO A 180 18.32 -17.81 -16.38
C PRO A 180 18.55 -19.22 -15.83
N SER A 181 17.63 -19.71 -14.99
CA SER A 181 17.65 -21.10 -14.54
C SER A 181 17.53 -21.99 -15.77
N SER A 182 18.65 -22.55 -16.21
CA SER A 182 18.68 -23.60 -17.22
C SER A 182 17.86 -24.77 -16.68
N SER A 183 16.84 -25.15 -17.45
CA SER A 183 16.14 -26.42 -17.34
C SER A 183 17.14 -27.57 -17.23
N SER A 184 17.17 -28.26 -16.09
CA SER A 184 17.74 -29.60 -15.99
C SER A 184 16.61 -30.62 -16.16
N SER A 185 16.45 -31.06 -17.40
CA SER A 185 15.77 -32.28 -17.78
C SER A 185 16.39 -33.50 -17.10
N VAL A 186 15.50 -34.35 -16.57
CA VAL A 186 15.54 -35.83 -16.53
C VAL A 186 16.86 -36.48 -16.11
N GLN A 187 16.84 -37.13 -14.94
CA GLN A 187 17.46 -38.45 -14.80
C GLN A 187 16.67 -39.31 -13.82
N ALA A 188 15.89 -40.23 -14.39
CA ALA A 188 15.41 -41.41 -13.71
C ALA A 188 16.62 -42.33 -13.42
N HIS A 189 16.74 -42.81 -12.20
CA HIS A 189 17.59 -43.94 -11.87
C HIS A 189 16.73 -45.06 -11.30
N ALA A 190 17.16 -46.27 -11.68
CA ALA A 190 16.47 -47.55 -11.67
C ALA A 190 16.19 -48.12 -10.27
#